data_AF-A0A1V5B2B4-F1
#
_entry.id   AF-A0A1V5B2B4-F1
#
_cell.length_a   1.000
_cell.length_b   1.000
_cell.length_c   1.000
_cell.angle_alpha   90.00
_cell.angle_beta   90.00
_cell.angle_gamma   90.00
#
_symmetry.space_group_name_H-M   'P 1'
#
loop_
_entity.id
_entity.type
_entity.pdbx_description
1 polymer ?
#
loop_
_entity_poly.entity_id
_entity_poly.type
_entity_poly.pdbx_seq_one_letter_code
_entity_poly.pdbx_strand_id
1 'polypeptide(L)'
;MSQDVPGMPLLAIMVGLLILGLIIHMHYFERVTGRIRKTSNSAFKRKDLMAALRMPQGSNFNTMMLFSWLLFLVAFAFLYFLTPDVLGTWNYFKVPQVASDSFGLFYFGGAVIIPGILVVLFVPQCYSYYQISVQLKQLTLLAPLFLLASIACSVYLGTIYPQTNPFYWYVGYGSLLISLVLLLLPIIKGYIEEMRT
;
A
#
# COMPACT_ATOMS: atom_id res chain seq x y z
N MET A 1 -2.56 20.64 26.33
CA MET A 1 -3.51 19.53 26.13
C MET A 1 -3.00 18.72 24.96
N SER A 2 -2.47 17.52 25.19
CA SER A 2 -2.30 16.55 24.11
C SER A 2 -3.71 16.22 23.61
N GLN A 3 -4.00 16.53 22.35
CA GLN A 3 -5.23 16.03 21.75
C GLN A 3 -4.93 14.59 21.34
N ASP A 4 -5.52 13.63 22.05
CA ASP A 4 -5.33 12.22 21.78
C ASP A 4 -5.83 11.92 20.37
N VAL A 5 -4.89 11.64 19.48
CA VAL A 5 -5.17 11.28 18.10
C VAL A 5 -5.45 9.78 18.04
N PRO A 6 -6.53 9.30 17.40
CA PRO A 6 -6.90 7.88 17.39
C PRO A 6 -6.00 7.08 16.44
N GLY A 7 -4.73 6.90 16.77
CA GLY A 7 -3.76 6.22 15.92
C GLY A 7 -4.04 4.73 15.72
N MET A 8 -4.40 4.02 16.79
CA MET A 8 -4.61 2.56 16.76
C MET A 8 -5.83 2.11 15.96
N PRO A 9 -7.03 2.72 16.09
CA PRO A 9 -8.18 2.34 15.26
C PRO A 9 -7.93 2.59 13.77
N LEU A 10 -7.27 3.70 13.44
CA LEU A 10 -6.95 4.06 12.06
C LEU A 10 -5.90 3.11 11.45
N LEU A 11 -4.91 2.69 12.24
CA LEU A 11 -3.99 1.61 11.87
C LEU A 11 -4.73 0.31 11.57
N ALA A 12 -5.68 -0.08 12.43
CA ALA A 12 -6.48 -1.28 12.24
C ALA A 12 -7.29 -1.24 10.93
N ILE A 13 -7.80 -0.07 10.53
CA ILE A 13 -8.48 0.12 9.24
C ILE A 13 -7.50 -0.11 8.07
N MET A 14 -6.29 0.47 8.11
CA MET A 14 -5.27 0.26 7.06
C MET A 14 -4.91 -1.22 6.90
N VAL A 15 -4.62 -1.89 8.02
CA VAL A 15 -4.28 -3.32 8.03
C VAL A 15 -5.47 -4.16 7.56
N GLY A 16 -6.68 -3.82 8.01
CA GLY A 16 -7.91 -4.47 7.58
C GLY A 16 -8.15 -4.38 6.07
N LEU A 17 -7.90 -3.22 5.46
CA LEU A 17 -8.02 -3.03 4.01
C LEU A 17 -6.96 -3.82 3.23
N LEU A 18 -5.72 -3.89 3.73
CA LEU A 18 -4.67 -4.73 3.12
C LEU A 18 -5.04 -6.21 3.16
N ILE A 19 -5.50 -6.71 4.31
CA ILE A 19 -5.96 -8.09 4.47
C ILE A 19 -7.16 -8.35 3.55
N LEU A 20 -8.14 -7.45 3.49
CA LEU A 20 -9.29 -7.58 2.62
C LEU A 20 -8.87 -7.64 1.14
N GLY A 21 -7.95 -6.77 0.71
CA GLY A 21 -7.39 -6.79 -0.64
C GLY A 21 -6.73 -8.12 -0.98
N LEU A 22 -5.97 -8.69 -0.04
CA LEU A 22 -5.35 -10.01 -0.18
C LEU A 22 -6.41 -11.12 -0.28
N ILE A 23 -7.43 -11.11 0.57
CA ILE A 23 -8.52 -12.09 0.55
C ILE A 23 -9.26 -12.02 -0.79
N ILE A 24 -9.59 -10.81 -1.26
CA ILE A 24 -10.24 -10.60 -2.57
C ILE A 24 -9.37 -11.18 -3.68
N HIS A 25 -8.07 -10.91 -3.66
CA HIS A 25 -7.12 -11.43 -4.65
C HIS A 25 -7.04 -12.97 -4.64
N MET A 26 -6.95 -13.58 -3.45
CA MET A 26 -6.93 -15.04 -3.31
C MET A 26 -8.23 -15.68 -3.81
N HIS A 27 -9.37 -15.15 -3.39
CA HIS A 27 -10.68 -15.66 -3.76
C HIS A 27 -10.97 -15.50 -5.26
N TYR A 28 -10.54 -14.38 -5.87
CA TYR A 28 -10.57 -14.19 -7.32
C TYR A 28 -9.90 -15.36 -8.05
N PHE A 29 -8.70 -15.75 -7.63
CA PHE A 29 -7.97 -16.83 -8.27
C PHE A 29 -8.61 -18.20 -8.09
N GLU A 30 -9.13 -18.49 -6.90
CA GLU A 30 -9.83 -19.74 -6.64
C GLU A 30 -11.05 -19.89 -7.55
N ARG A 31 -11.80 -18.80 -7.76
CA ARG A 31 -12.95 -18.78 -8.67
C ARG A 31 -12.57 -19.00 -10.12
N VAL A 32 -11.61 -18.23 -10.63
CA VAL A 32 -11.14 -18.35 -12.02
C VAL A 32 -10.61 -19.77 -12.28
N THR A 33 -9.78 -20.29 -11.37
CA THR A 33 -9.26 -21.66 -11.46
C THR A 33 -10.38 -22.70 -11.42
N GLY A 34 -11.36 -22.52 -10.53
CA GLY A 34 -12.52 -23.40 -10.39
C GLY A 34 -13.38 -23.45 -11.64
N ARG A 35 -13.63 -22.31 -12.30
CA ARG A 35 -14.38 -22.27 -13.58
C ARG A 35 -13.64 -22.98 -14.68
N ILE A 36 -12.36 -22.67 -14.87
CA ILE A 36 -11.54 -23.27 -15.92
C ILE A 36 -11.45 -24.78 -15.71
N ARG A 37 -11.37 -25.25 -14.46
CA ARG A 37 -11.42 -26.69 -14.14
C ARG A 37 -12.75 -27.34 -14.49
N LYS A 38 -13.87 -26.64 -14.35
CA LYS A 38 -15.20 -27.16 -14.72
C LYS A 38 -15.40 -27.21 -16.24
N THR A 39 -14.80 -26.29 -16.99
CA THR A 39 -14.94 -26.22 -18.45
C THR A 39 -13.85 -26.97 -19.21
N SER A 40 -12.72 -27.27 -18.56
CA SER A 40 -11.61 -28.00 -19.17
C SER A 40 -11.82 -29.51 -19.03
N ASN A 41 -11.83 -30.21 -20.16
CA ASN A 41 -11.80 -31.68 -20.22
C ASN A 41 -10.39 -32.27 -19.96
N SER A 42 -9.41 -31.44 -19.60
CA SER A 42 -8.00 -31.83 -19.45
C SER A 42 -7.46 -31.49 -18.07
N ALA A 43 -6.65 -32.38 -17.51
CA ALA A 43 -5.90 -32.08 -16.30
C ALA A 43 -4.84 -31.02 -16.59
N PHE A 44 -4.80 -29.94 -15.81
CA PHE A 44 -3.78 -28.90 -15.90
C PHE A 44 -3.12 -28.66 -14.55
N LYS A 45 -1.86 -28.22 -14.58
CA LYS A 45 -1.15 -27.77 -13.37
C LYS A 45 -1.50 -26.30 -13.12
N ARG A 46 -1.75 -25.94 -11.86
CA ARG A 46 -2.07 -24.56 -11.45
C ARG A 46 -1.01 -23.55 -11.91
N LYS A 47 0.27 -23.93 -11.86
CA LYS A 47 1.39 -23.08 -12.31
C LYS A 47 1.27 -22.68 -13.78
N ASP A 48 0.92 -23.63 -14.64
CA ASP A 48 0.80 -23.41 -16.09
C ASP A 48 -0.42 -22.53 -16.38
N LEU A 49 -1.52 -22.74 -15.65
CA LEU A 49 -2.68 -21.86 -15.71
C LEU A 49 -2.33 -20.42 -15.29
N MET A 50 -1.62 -20.24 -14.18
CA MET A 50 -1.24 -18.90 -13.74
C MET A 50 -0.30 -18.23 -14.74
N ALA A 51 0.63 -18.96 -15.35
CA ALA A 51 1.46 -18.41 -16.42
C ALA A 51 0.63 -17.98 -17.63
N ALA A 52 -0.39 -18.75 -18.01
CA ALA A 52 -1.27 -18.44 -19.13
C ALA A 52 -2.22 -17.25 -18.85
N LEU A 53 -2.63 -17.04 -17.59
CA LEU A 53 -3.50 -15.94 -17.18
C LEU A 53 -2.76 -14.59 -17.04
N ARG A 54 -1.42 -14.58 -17.09
CA ARG A 54 -0.64 -13.35 -16.99
C ARG A 54 -0.83 -12.51 -18.25
N MET A 55 -1.43 -11.34 -18.07
CA MET A 55 -1.52 -10.30 -19.08
C MET A 55 -0.38 -9.29 -18.88
N PRO A 56 0.40 -9.00 -19.93
CA PRO A 56 1.42 -7.97 -19.83
C PRO A 56 0.75 -6.61 -19.62
N GLN A 57 1.17 -5.92 -18.57
CA GLN A 57 0.86 -4.52 -18.37
C GLN A 57 2.01 -3.67 -18.95
N GLY A 58 1.70 -2.51 -19.51
CA GLY A 58 2.71 -1.59 -20.06
C GLY A 58 3.76 -1.22 -19.01
N SER A 59 5.03 -1.14 -19.41
CA SER A 59 6.18 -0.91 -18.52
C SER A 59 5.98 0.28 -17.58
N ASN A 60 5.49 1.41 -18.09
CA ASN A 60 5.22 2.62 -17.28
C ASN A 60 4.24 2.37 -16.14
N PHE A 61 3.20 1.55 -16.37
CA PHE A 61 2.23 1.22 -15.33
C PHE A 61 2.86 0.35 -14.24
N ASN A 62 3.65 -0.66 -14.63
CA ASN A 62 4.33 -1.54 -13.67
C ASN A 62 5.31 -0.76 -12.81
N THR A 63 6.13 0.09 -13.42
CA THR A 63 7.08 0.97 -12.71
C THR A 63 6.34 1.88 -11.75
N MET A 64 5.23 2.48 -12.18
CA MET A 64 4.44 3.35 -11.32
C MET A 64 3.84 2.60 -10.13
N MET A 65 3.29 1.40 -10.34
CA MET A 65 2.72 0.60 -9.26
C MET A 65 3.81 0.15 -8.28
N LEU A 66 4.96 -0.28 -8.78
CA LEU A 66 6.12 -0.61 -7.96
C LEU A 66 6.52 0.58 -7.09
N PHE A 67 6.69 1.75 -7.71
CA PHE A 67 7.04 2.98 -7.01
C PHE A 67 5.98 3.39 -5.99
N SER A 68 4.69 3.26 -6.32
CA SER A 68 3.58 3.61 -5.44
C SER A 68 3.51 2.70 -4.22
N TRP A 69 3.74 1.39 -4.38
CA TRP A 69 3.80 0.47 -3.24
C TRP A 69 5.00 0.76 -2.34
N LEU A 70 6.15 1.12 -2.90
CA LEU A 70 7.31 1.53 -2.12
C LEU A 70 7.03 2.83 -1.35
N LEU A 71 6.47 3.83 -2.01
CA LEU A 71 6.05 5.08 -1.38
C LEU A 71 4.97 4.85 -0.31
N PHE A 72 4.06 3.88 -0.51
CA PHE A 72 3.05 3.54 0.48
C PHE A 72 3.69 3.01 1.77
N LEU A 73 4.69 2.13 1.66
CA LEU A 73 5.41 1.64 2.84
C LEU A 73 6.19 2.75 3.55
N VAL A 74 6.81 3.66 2.78
CA VAL A 74 7.49 4.84 3.33
C VAL A 74 6.50 5.75 4.04
N ALA A 75 5.40 6.12 3.38
CA ALA A 75 4.36 6.99 3.95
C ALA A 75 3.74 6.38 5.21
N PHE A 76 3.44 5.08 5.17
CA PHE A 76 2.96 4.33 6.32
C PHE A 76 3.96 4.37 7.47
N ALA A 77 5.22 3.99 7.23
CA ALA A 77 6.24 4.02 8.28
C ALA A 77 6.44 5.43 8.82
N PHE A 78 6.46 6.44 7.96
CA PHE A 78 6.69 7.81 8.37
C PHE A 78 5.55 8.31 9.25
N LEU A 79 4.31 8.10 8.85
CA LEU A 79 3.16 8.54 9.64
C LEU A 79 3.13 7.88 11.02
N TYR A 80 3.29 6.55 11.07
CA TYR A 80 3.13 5.79 12.30
C TYR A 80 4.34 5.83 13.25
N PHE A 81 5.56 5.96 12.72
CA PHE A 81 6.78 5.99 13.54
C PHE A 81 7.29 7.39 13.85
N LEU A 82 7.02 8.42 13.02
CA LEU A 82 7.37 9.80 13.38
C LEU A 82 6.33 10.45 14.30
N THR A 83 5.13 9.89 14.43
CA THR A 83 4.10 10.50 15.29
C THR A 83 4.14 9.91 16.71
N PRO A 84 4.34 10.75 17.76
CA PRO A 84 4.58 10.30 19.14
C PRO A 84 3.47 9.41 19.70
N ASP A 85 2.22 9.74 19.40
CA ASP A 85 1.06 9.21 20.11
C ASP A 85 0.59 7.84 19.61
N VAL A 86 1.18 7.32 18.54
CA VAL A 86 0.65 6.16 17.82
C VAL A 86 1.38 4.87 18.17
N LEU A 87 2.71 4.91 18.08
CA LEU A 87 3.58 3.78 18.42
C LEU A 87 4.53 4.21 19.56
N GLY A 88 3.98 4.59 20.71
CA GLY A 88 4.71 5.31 21.77
C GLY A 88 6.07 4.74 22.18
N THR A 89 6.23 3.40 22.24
CA THR A 89 7.51 2.75 22.57
C THR A 89 8.40 2.48 21.35
N TRP A 90 7.83 2.43 20.15
CA TRP A 90 8.52 2.11 18.91
C TRP A 90 8.79 3.34 18.04
N ASN A 91 8.40 4.52 18.51
CA ASN A 91 8.53 5.79 17.79
C ASN A 91 10.01 6.12 17.47
N TYR A 92 10.24 6.73 16.30
CA TYR A 92 11.54 7.15 15.80
C TYR A 92 12.36 7.99 16.81
N PHE A 93 11.71 8.89 17.54
CA PHE A 93 12.34 9.76 18.54
C PHE A 93 12.79 9.01 19.81
N LYS A 94 12.46 7.71 19.95
CA LYS A 94 12.99 6.84 21.02
C LYS A 94 14.39 6.31 20.74
N VAL A 95 14.96 6.60 19.58
CA VAL A 95 16.36 6.31 19.24
C VAL A 95 17.11 7.65 19.06
N PRO A 96 17.51 8.34 20.16
CA PRO A 96 17.95 9.73 20.11
C PRO A 96 19.17 9.94 19.21
N GLN A 97 20.08 8.96 19.18
CA GLN A 97 21.30 8.99 18.38
C GLN A 97 21.02 9.08 16.86
N VAL A 98 19.95 8.43 16.40
CA VAL A 98 19.53 8.50 14.99
C VAL A 98 18.65 9.73 14.79
N ALA A 99 17.76 10.02 15.74
CA ALA A 99 16.82 11.13 15.64
C ALA A 99 17.47 12.52 15.61
N SER A 100 18.61 12.70 16.31
CA SER A 100 19.36 13.96 16.33
C SER A 100 20.42 14.09 15.24
N ASP A 101 20.66 13.04 14.46
CA ASP A 101 21.64 13.06 13.37
C ASP A 101 21.10 13.86 12.17
N SER A 102 21.99 14.61 11.48
CA SER A 102 21.62 15.40 10.30
C SER A 102 21.09 14.54 9.14
N PHE A 103 21.46 13.27 9.10
CA PHE A 103 20.98 12.26 8.15
C PHE A 103 20.00 11.26 8.78
N GLY A 104 19.52 11.49 10.00
CA GLY A 104 18.63 10.58 10.73
C GLY A 104 17.40 10.15 9.93
N LEU A 105 16.70 11.11 9.32
CA LEU A 105 15.53 10.84 8.47
C LEU A 105 15.88 10.03 7.22
N PHE A 106 17.07 10.25 6.67
CA PHE A 106 17.57 9.48 5.52
C PHE A 106 17.84 8.03 5.93
N TYR A 107 18.48 7.80 7.08
CA TYR A 107 18.69 6.45 7.62
C TYR A 107 17.39 5.74 7.90
N PHE A 108 16.39 6.44 8.46
CA PHE A 108 15.06 5.90 8.69
C PHE A 108 14.36 5.52 7.38
N GLY A 109 14.37 6.41 6.38
CA GLY A 109 13.85 6.11 5.04
C GLY A 109 14.52 4.88 4.42
N GLY A 110 15.85 4.79 4.49
CA GLY A 110 16.61 3.63 4.01
C GLY A 110 16.23 2.34 4.72
N ALA A 111 16.09 2.37 6.05
CA ALA A 111 15.69 1.23 6.87
C ALA A 111 14.28 0.72 6.53
N VAL A 112 13.38 1.60 6.06
CA VAL A 112 12.04 1.23 5.59
C VAL A 112 12.07 0.72 4.14
N ILE A 113 12.88 1.33 3.27
CA ILE A 113 12.96 0.97 1.85
C ILE A 113 13.52 -0.43 1.65
N ILE A 114 14.55 -0.84 2.38
CA ILE A 114 15.20 -2.15 2.22
C ILE A 114 14.20 -3.33 2.37
N PRO A 115 13.46 -3.47 3.48
CA PRO A 115 12.43 -4.49 3.59
C PRO A 115 11.27 -4.21 2.64
N GLY A 116 10.99 -2.94 2.34
CA GLY A 116 9.96 -2.55 1.38
C GLY A 116 10.19 -3.09 -0.02
N ILE A 117 11.43 -3.08 -0.52
CA ILE A 117 11.79 -3.65 -1.83
C ILE A 117 11.39 -5.13 -1.90
N LEU A 118 11.65 -5.91 -0.85
CA LEU A 118 11.30 -7.33 -0.82
C LEU A 118 9.79 -7.53 -0.97
N VAL A 119 8.97 -6.76 -0.25
CA VAL A 119 7.51 -6.82 -0.34
C VAL A 119 7.03 -6.36 -1.73
N VAL A 120 7.61 -5.27 -2.21
CA VAL A 120 7.24 -4.60 -3.47
C VAL A 120 7.66 -5.39 -4.71
N LEU A 121 8.57 -6.36 -4.63
CA LEU A 121 8.87 -7.25 -5.76
C LEU A 121 7.73 -8.24 -6.07
N PHE A 122 6.89 -8.56 -5.08
CA PHE A 122 5.81 -9.54 -5.22
C PHE A 122 4.44 -8.89 -5.48
N VAL A 123 4.13 -7.76 -4.84
CA VAL A 123 2.79 -7.14 -4.89
C VAL A 123 2.38 -6.64 -6.30
N PRO A 124 3.21 -5.93 -7.07
CA PRO A 124 2.84 -5.43 -8.39
C PRO A 124 2.61 -6.54 -9.43
N GLN A 125 3.15 -7.74 -9.21
CA GLN A 125 2.88 -8.87 -10.10
C GLN A 125 1.40 -9.27 -10.09
N CYS A 126 0.68 -8.96 -9.01
CA CYS A 126 -0.76 -9.20 -8.90
C CYS A 126 -1.56 -8.46 -9.98
N TYR A 127 -1.11 -7.29 -10.44
CA TYR A 127 -1.81 -6.51 -11.47
C TYR A 127 -1.79 -7.17 -12.85
N SER A 128 -0.86 -8.09 -13.10
CA SER A 128 -0.79 -8.82 -14.37
C SER A 128 -1.99 -9.76 -14.59
N TYR A 129 -2.76 -10.07 -13.55
CA TYR A 129 -3.90 -10.97 -13.65
C TYR A 129 -5.24 -10.27 -13.87
N TYR A 130 -5.23 -8.94 -13.96
CA TYR A 130 -6.44 -8.13 -14.10
C TYR A 130 -6.45 -7.37 -15.42
N GLN A 131 -7.63 -7.25 -16.02
CA GLN A 131 -7.80 -6.40 -17.19
C GLN A 131 -8.00 -4.95 -16.73
N ILE A 132 -6.95 -4.14 -16.85
CA ILE A 132 -6.94 -2.76 -16.32
C ILE A 132 -7.19 -1.78 -17.46
N SER A 133 -8.34 -1.11 -17.44
CA SER A 133 -8.69 -0.08 -18.43
C SER A 133 -7.80 1.16 -18.32
N VAL A 134 -7.69 1.94 -19.41
CA VAL A 134 -6.89 3.19 -19.45
C VAL A 134 -7.33 4.18 -18.36
N GLN A 135 -8.65 4.35 -18.18
CA GLN A 135 -9.20 5.21 -17.13
C GLN A 135 -8.77 4.77 -15.73
N LEU A 136 -8.76 3.45 -15.47
CA LEU A 136 -8.34 2.92 -14.18
C LEU A 136 -6.84 3.14 -13.96
N LYS A 137 -6.01 2.96 -15.01
CA LYS A 137 -4.58 3.29 -14.94
C LYS A 137 -4.39 4.76 -14.57
N GLN A 138 -5.05 5.68 -15.27
CA GLN A 138 -4.99 7.12 -14.98
C GLN A 138 -5.38 7.44 -13.53
N LEU A 139 -6.44 6.81 -13.03
CA LEU A 139 -6.88 7.01 -11.65
C LEU A 139 -5.82 6.52 -10.63
N THR A 140 -5.20 5.37 -10.87
CA THR A 140 -4.11 4.88 -10.02
C THR A 140 -2.84 5.74 -10.07
N LEU A 141 -2.64 6.56 -11.11
CA LEU A 141 -1.53 7.52 -11.19
C LEU A 141 -1.64 8.64 -10.14
N LEU A 142 -2.81 8.82 -9.52
CA LEU A 142 -2.99 9.79 -8.44
C LEU A 142 -2.43 9.29 -7.10
N ALA A 143 -2.26 7.97 -6.92
CA ALA A 143 -1.78 7.40 -5.66
C ALA A 143 -0.43 7.98 -5.21
N PRO A 144 0.62 8.07 -6.05
CA PRO A 144 1.87 8.73 -5.68
C PRO A 144 1.70 10.16 -5.14
N LEU A 145 0.77 10.95 -5.69
CA LEU A 145 0.56 12.34 -5.26
C LEU A 145 0.02 12.39 -3.82
N PHE A 146 -0.95 11.53 -3.51
CA PHE A 146 -1.48 11.40 -2.15
C PHE A 146 -0.44 10.81 -1.18
N LEU A 147 0.40 9.87 -1.63
CA LEU A 147 1.49 9.33 -0.82
C LEU A 147 2.53 10.40 -0.47
N LEU A 148 2.90 11.26 -1.43
CA LEU A 148 3.78 12.39 -1.20
C LEU A 148 3.16 13.39 -0.21
N ALA A 149 1.87 13.68 -0.33
CA ALA A 149 1.15 14.53 0.64
C ALA A 149 1.16 13.91 2.05
N SER A 150 0.99 12.59 2.16
CA SER A 150 1.08 11.86 3.42
C SER A 150 2.47 11.98 4.04
N ILE A 151 3.52 11.71 3.26
CA ILE A 151 4.92 11.85 3.69
C ILE A 151 5.21 13.28 4.14
N ALA A 152 4.80 14.30 3.38
CA ALA A 152 5.01 15.69 3.74
C ALA A 152 4.35 16.05 5.09
N CYS A 153 3.11 15.58 5.31
CA CYS A 153 2.43 15.75 6.60
C CYS A 153 3.18 15.03 7.74
N SER A 154 3.64 13.80 7.52
CA SER A 154 4.40 13.03 8.51
C SER A 154 5.73 13.69 8.86
N VAL A 155 6.46 14.22 7.88
CA VAL A 155 7.71 14.95 8.10
C VAL A 155 7.43 16.22 8.90
N TYR A 156 6.41 17.00 8.54
CA TYR A 156 6.01 18.18 9.30
C TYR A 156 5.66 17.83 10.75
N LEU A 157 4.86 16.79 10.98
CA LEU A 157 4.54 16.30 12.32
C LEU A 157 5.79 15.91 13.12
N GLY A 158 6.77 15.29 12.45
CA GLY A 158 8.07 15.00 13.07
C GLY A 158 8.82 16.27 13.50
N THR A 159 8.75 17.36 12.74
CA THR A 159 9.46 18.61 13.09
C THR A 159 8.88 19.34 14.30
N ILE A 160 7.59 19.13 14.60
CA ILE A 160 6.90 19.78 15.73
C ILE A 160 6.85 18.89 16.99
N TYR A 161 7.56 17.76 16.98
CA TYR A 161 7.67 16.85 18.11
C TYR A 161 8.08 17.60 19.42
N PRO A 162 7.52 17.24 20.59
CA PRO A 162 6.58 16.14 20.85
C PRO A 162 5.11 16.52 20.64
N GLN A 163 4.82 17.70 20.07
CA GLN A 163 3.45 18.11 19.80
C GLN A 163 2.93 17.43 18.53
N THR A 164 1.64 17.13 18.51
CA THR A 164 0.95 16.61 17.34
C THR A 164 -0.10 17.62 16.91
N ASN A 165 -0.16 17.95 15.62
CA ASN A 165 -1.24 18.77 15.06
C ASN A 165 -2.28 17.86 14.38
N PRO A 166 -3.54 17.81 14.89
CA PRO A 166 -4.55 16.90 14.37
C PRO A 166 -4.88 17.12 12.89
N PHE A 167 -4.82 18.37 12.40
CA PHE A 167 -5.11 18.66 11.01
C PHE A 167 -4.14 17.92 10.08
N TYR A 168 -2.83 18.08 10.30
CA TYR A 168 -1.82 17.40 9.49
C TYR A 168 -1.85 15.88 9.69
N TRP A 169 -2.22 15.41 10.88
CA TRP A 169 -2.44 13.99 11.10
C TRP A 169 -3.57 13.43 10.24
N TYR A 170 -4.76 14.04 10.28
CA TYR A 170 -5.91 13.56 9.51
C TYR A 170 -5.71 13.72 8.01
N VAL A 171 -5.05 14.79 7.55
CA VAL A 171 -4.69 14.96 6.14
C VAL A 171 -3.67 13.88 5.70
N GLY A 172 -2.65 13.64 6.52
CA GLY A 172 -1.64 12.62 6.25
C GLY A 172 -2.23 11.21 6.19
N TYR A 173 -3.08 10.88 7.17
CA TYR A 173 -3.81 9.61 7.22
C TYR A 173 -4.81 9.46 6.08
N GLY A 174 -5.62 10.49 5.82
CA GLY A 174 -6.61 10.48 4.74
C GLY A 174 -5.95 10.29 3.37
N SER A 175 -4.82 10.95 3.14
CA SER A 175 -4.04 10.78 1.91
C SER A 175 -3.47 9.36 1.78
N LEU A 176 -2.98 8.77 2.87
CA LEU A 176 -2.53 7.39 2.90
C LEU A 176 -3.67 6.40 2.59
N LEU A 177 -4.84 6.60 3.21
CA LEU A 177 -6.03 5.78 3.02
C LEU A 177 -6.54 5.85 1.57
N ILE A 178 -6.65 7.06 1.00
CA ILE A 178 -7.06 7.25 -0.40
C ILE A 178 -6.07 6.54 -1.32
N SER A 179 -4.77 6.67 -1.08
CA SER A 179 -3.72 5.99 -1.86
C SER A 179 -3.89 4.47 -1.82
N LEU A 180 -4.14 3.90 -0.65
CA LEU A 180 -4.36 2.46 -0.49
C LEU A 180 -5.59 1.99 -1.29
N VAL A 181 -6.70 2.72 -1.21
CA VAL A 181 -7.91 2.42 -1.99
C VAL A 181 -7.61 2.46 -3.49
N LEU A 182 -6.89 3.48 -3.96
CA LEU A 182 -6.49 3.58 -5.37
C LEU A 182 -5.62 2.40 -5.81
N LEU A 183 -4.66 1.96 -4.97
CA LEU A 183 -3.80 0.82 -5.27
C LEU A 183 -4.55 -0.51 -5.30
N LEU A 184 -5.60 -0.67 -4.48
CA LEU A 184 -6.44 -1.87 -4.46
C LEU A 184 -7.53 -1.85 -5.54
N LEU A 185 -7.83 -0.71 -6.14
CA LEU A 185 -8.94 -0.55 -7.08
C LEU A 185 -8.89 -1.50 -8.29
N PRO A 186 -7.74 -1.78 -8.93
CA PRO A 186 -7.66 -2.78 -10.00
C PRO A 186 -8.07 -4.19 -9.56
N ILE A 187 -7.71 -4.57 -8.34
CA ILE A 187 -8.02 -5.87 -7.75
C ILE A 187 -9.53 -5.96 -7.48
N ILE A 188 -10.09 -4.93 -6.84
CA ILE A 188 -11.51 -4.84 -6.51
C ILE A 188 -12.36 -4.88 -7.78
N LYS A 189 -12.01 -4.07 -8.79
CA LYS A 189 -12.76 -4.00 -10.04
C LYS A 189 -12.73 -5.34 -10.77
N GLY A 190 -11.55 -5.95 -10.91
CA GLY A 190 -11.42 -7.26 -11.56
C GLY A 190 -12.21 -8.36 -10.84
N TYR A 191 -12.25 -8.32 -9.51
CA TYR A 191 -13.08 -9.24 -8.72
C TYR A 191 -14.58 -9.04 -8.95
N ILE A 192 -15.06 -7.78 -8.98
CA ILE A 192 -16.47 -7.48 -9.24
C ILE A 192 -16.87 -7.89 -10.66
N GLU A 193 -16.02 -7.63 -11.65
CA GLU A 193 -16.25 -8.04 -13.04
C GLU A 193 -16.37 -9.58 -13.14
N GLU A 194 -15.45 -10.30 -12.50
CA GLU A 194 -15.50 -11.76 -12.41
C GLU A 194 -16.77 -12.26 -11.72
N MET A 195 -17.24 -11.63 -10.64
CA MET A 195 -18.48 -12.03 -9.97
C MET A 195 -19.74 -11.85 -10.82
N ARG A 196 -19.72 -10.96 -11.82
CA ARG A 196 -20.87 -10.70 -12.72
C ARG A 196 -20.97 -11.71 -13.86
N THR A 197 -19.85 -12.34 -14.21
CA THR A 197 -19.82 -13.48 -15.14
C THR A 197 -20.12 -14.77 -14.40
#